data_AF-A0A0D2MDT7-F1
#
_entry.id   AF-A0A0D2MDT7-F1
#
_cell.length_a   1.000
_cell.length_b   1.000
_cell.length_c   1.000
_cell.angle_alpha   90.00
_cell.angle_beta   90.00
_cell.angle_gamma   90.00
#
_symmetry.space_group_name_H-M   'P 1'
#
loop_
_entity.id
_entity.type
_entity.pdbx_description
1 polymer ?
#
loop_
_entity_poly.entity_id
_entity_poly.type
_entity_poly.pdbx_seq_one_letter_code
_entity_poly.pdbx_strand_id
1 'polypeptide(L)' 'MSQHQDCRMYEQKYPEVDDVVMVQVKSIAEMGAYVSLLEYNGIEGMILLSELSRRRIRSITKLIKARRENSD' A
#
# COMPACT_ATOMS: atom_id res chain seq x y z
N MET A 1 14.59 -2.71 25.90
CA MET A 1 14.29 -3.65 24.79
C MET A 1 12.85 -4.09 24.93
N SER A 2 12.21 -4.44 23.81
CA SER A 2 10.87 -5.05 23.72
C SER A 2 9.68 -4.08 23.60
N GLN A 3 9.39 -3.67 22.37
CA GLN A 3 8.01 -3.54 21.90
C GLN A 3 7.91 -4.19 20.52
N HIS A 4 7.85 -5.52 20.50
CA HIS A 4 7.36 -6.26 19.34
C HIS A 4 5.85 -6.04 19.27
N GLN A 5 5.43 -4.95 18.63
CA GLN A 5 4.07 -4.83 18.10
C GLN A 5 4.03 -5.49 16.72
N ASP A 6 4.33 -6.79 16.66
CA ASP A 6 3.98 -7.60 15.49
C ASP A 6 2.55 -8.11 15.69
N CYS A 7 1.61 -7.16 15.82
CA CYS A 7 0.19 -7.47 15.83
C CYS A 7 -0.28 -7.53 14.39
N ARG A 8 -0.38 -8.74 13.83
CA ARG A 8 -1.11 -8.95 12.58
C ARG A 8 -2.59 -8.76 12.89
N MET A 9 -3.24 -7.79 12.22
CA MET A 9 -4.68 -7.54 12.38
C MET A 9 -5.53 -8.73 11.91
N TYR A 10 -4.97 -9.61 11.09
CA TYR A 10 -5.62 -10.81 10.57
C TYR A 10 -4.77 -12.07 10.83
N GLU A 11 -5.43 -13.18 11.15
CA GLU A 11 -4.80 -14.48 11.40
C GLU A 11 -4.15 -15.06 10.12
N GLN A 12 -4.70 -14.71 8.95
CA GLN A 12 -4.19 -15.09 7.64
C GLN A 12 -2.97 -14.24 7.24
N LYS A 13 -1.89 -14.92 6.83
CA LYS A 13 -0.65 -14.29 6.35
C LYS A 13 -0.83 -13.52 5.04
N TYR A 14 -1.84 -13.86 4.25
CA TYR A 14 -2.12 -13.27 2.95
C TYR A 14 -3.62 -13.04 2.81
N PRO A 15 -4.05 -11.97 2.12
CA PRO A 15 -5.45 -11.79 1.77
C PRO A 15 -5.94 -12.91 0.85
N GLU A 16 -7.24 -13.17 0.89
CA GLU A 16 -7.88 -14.03 -0.11
C GLU A 16 -8.00 -13.31 -1.46
N VAL A 17 -8.13 -14.09 -2.52
CA VAL A 17 -8.35 -13.53 -3.87
C VAL A 17 -9.69 -12.79 -3.87
N ASP A 18 -9.72 -11.58 -4.45
CA ASP A 18 -10.86 -10.65 -4.48
C ASP A 18 -11.18 -9.91 -3.17
N ASP A 19 -10.35 -10.06 -2.13
CA ASP A 19 -10.54 -9.29 -0.89
C ASP A 19 -10.01 -7.85 -0.99
N VAL A 20 -10.71 -6.90 -0.36
CA VAL A 20 -10.39 -5.47 -0.42
C VAL A 20 -9.58 -5.08 0.80
N VAL A 21 -8.28 -4.87 0.60
CA VAL A 21 -7.33 -4.54 1.66
C VAL A 21 -6.77 -3.12 1.54
N MET A 22 -6.41 -2.52 2.67
CA MET A 22 -5.81 -1.20 2.70
C MET A 22 -4.30 -1.28 2.45
N VAL A 23 -3.85 -0.57 1.41
CA VAL A 23 -2.44 -0.57 1.00
C VAL A 23 -1.86 0.84 1.02
N GLN A 24 -0.60 0.94 1.39
CA GLN A 24 0.18 2.17 1.27
C GLN A 24 1.06 2.09 0.02
N VAL A 25 0.91 3.05 -0.89
CA VAL A 25 1.78 3.10 -2.08
C VAL A 25 3.14 3.65 -1.68
N LYS A 26 4.20 2.87 -1.94
CA LYS A 26 5.59 3.28 -1.72
C LYS A 26 6.11 4.10 -2.91
N SER A 27 5.96 3.55 -4.11
CA SER A 27 6.51 4.14 -5.35
C SER A 27 5.69 3.73 -6.57
N ILE A 28 5.68 4.57 -7.61
CA ILE A 28 5.10 4.23 -8.91
C ILE A 28 6.25 4.10 -9.92
N ALA A 29 6.31 2.95 -10.59
CA ALA A 29 7.23 2.66 -11.68
C ALA A 29 6.47 2.55 -13.01
N GLU A 30 7.20 2.45 -14.13
CA GLU A 30 6.60 2.32 -15.47
C GLU A 30 5.73 1.06 -15.62
N MET A 31 6.12 -0.05 -14.98
CA MET A 31 5.39 -1.31 -15.06
C MET A 31 4.20 -1.39 -14.08
N GLY A 32 4.16 -0.55 -13.03
CA GLY A 32 3.13 -0.61 -12.00
C GLY A 32 3.45 0.18 -10.73
N ALA A 33 2.54 0.12 -9.76
CA ALA A 33 2.69 0.74 -8.45
C ALA A 33 3.16 -0.29 -7.41
N TYR A 34 4.26 0.00 -6.74
CA TYR A 34 4.72 -0.75 -5.57
C TYR A 34 3.99 -0.26 -4.33
N VAL A 35 3.36 -1.21 -3.62
CA VAL A 35 2.53 -0.97 -2.46
C VAL A 35 2.95 -1.85 -1.29
N SER A 36 2.54 -1.45 -0.09
CA SER A 36 2.86 -2.12 1.17
C SER A 36 1.56 -2.35 1.92
N LEU A 37 1.28 -3.61 2.26
CA LEU A 37 0.09 -4.01 3.01
C LEU A 37 0.36 -3.82 4.50
N LEU A 38 -0.05 -2.69 5.05
CA LEU A 38 0.17 -2.36 6.47
C LEU A 38 -0.55 -3.34 7.41
N GLU A 39 -1.71 -3.86 6.98
CA GLU A 39 -2.52 -4.81 7.74
C GLU A 39 -1.92 -6.23 7.77
N TYR A 40 -1.03 -6.54 6.82
CA TYR A 40 -0.40 -7.84 6.63
C TYR A 40 1.11 -7.75 6.83
N ASN A 41 1.56 -7.20 7.97
CA ASN A 41 2.98 -7.22 8.34
C ASN A 41 3.91 -6.42 7.38
N GLY A 42 3.35 -5.49 6.61
CA GLY A 42 4.11 -4.70 5.65
C GLY A 42 4.57 -5.48 4.41
N ILE A 43 3.85 -6.53 4.03
CA ILE A 43 4.15 -7.29 2.80
C ILE A 43 4.14 -6.35 1.60
N GLU A 44 5.14 -6.50 0.73
CA GLU A 44 5.25 -5.73 -0.50
C GLU A 44 4.39 -6.37 -1.60
N GLY A 45 3.65 -5.52 -2.33
CA GLY A 45 2.84 -5.90 -3.46
C GLY A 45 3.10 -5.00 -4.66
N MET A 46 2.79 -5.48 -5.86
CA MET A 46 2.81 -4.68 -7.08
C MET A 46 1.42 -4.69 -7.71
N ILE A 47 0.93 -3.51 -8.05
CA ILE A 47 -0.30 -3.35 -8.83
C ILE A 47 0.09 -2.92 -10.24
N LEU A 48 -0.30 -3.70 -11.23
CA LEU A 48 -0.06 -3.37 -12.64
C LEU A 48 -0.73 -2.06 -13.02
N LEU A 49 -0.03 -1.25 -13.81
CA LEU A 49 -0.58 0.03 -14.29
C LEU A 49 -1.84 -0.18 -15.17
N SER A 50 -1.99 -1.36 -15.77
CA SER A 50 -3.16 -1.76 -16.56
C SER A 50 -4.41 -2.03 -15.71
N GLU A 51 -4.24 -2.57 -14.51
CA GLU A 51 -5.32 -2.81 -13.53
C GLU A 51 -5.75 -1.48 -12.86
N LEU A 52 -4.83 -0.52 -12.83
CA LEU A 52 -5.08 0.83 -12.36
C LEU A 52 -5.64 1.68 -13.51
N SER A 53 -6.96 1.88 -13.53
CA SER A 53 -7.57 2.82 -14.49
C SER A 53 -6.85 4.18 -14.51
N ARG A 54 -6.69 4.80 -15.69
CA ARG A 54 -6.04 6.13 -15.88
C ARG A 54 -6.57 7.21 -14.92
N ARG A 55 -7.85 7.11 -14.52
CA ARG A 55 -8.48 7.99 -13.52
C ARG A 55 -7.94 7.74 -12.11
N ARG A 56 -7.79 6.48 -11.70
CA ARG A 56 -7.27 6.10 -10.37
C ARG A 56 -5.80 6.50 -10.22
N ILE A 57 -4.97 6.31 -11.25
CA ILE A 57 -3.55 6.72 -11.22
C ILE A 57 -3.39 8.20 -10.88
N ARG A 58 -4.14 9.09 -11.56
CA ARG A 58 -4.08 10.54 -11.28
C ARG A 58 -4.42 10.89 -9.84
N SER A 59 -5.42 10.22 -9.27
CA SER A 59 -5.79 10.41 -7.86
C SER A 59 -4.75 9.84 -6.91
N ILE A 60 -4.19 8.67 -7.21
CA ILE A 60 -3.18 8.00 -6.38
C ILE A 60 -1.88 8.81 -6.32
N THR A 61 -1.37 9.30 -7.45
CA THR A 61 -0.17 10.16 -7.46
C THR A 61 -0.38 11.43 -6.62
N LYS A 62 -1.61 11.98 -6.62
CA LYS A 62 -1.98 13.12 -5.77
C LYS A 62 -1.99 12.76 -4.28
N LEU A 63 -2.45 11.56 -3.91
CA LEU A 63 -2.48 11.08 -2.52
C LEU A 63 -1.07 10.85 -1.97
N ILE A 64 -0.15 10.28 -2.76
CA ILE A 64 1.25 10.04 -2.34
C ILE A 64 1.98 11.36 -2.11
N LYS A 65 1.77 12.33 -3.00
CA LYS A 65 2.43 13.65 -2.94
C LYS A 65 1.89 14.54 -1.81
N ALA A 66 0.83 14.13 -1.11
CA ALA A 66 0.21 14.89 -0.02
C ALA A 66 0.86 14.66 1.36
N ARG A 67 1.92 13.85 1.47
CA ARG A 67 2.73 13.78 2.71
C ARG A 67 3.64 15.01 2.80
N ARG A 68 3.05 16.18 3.05
CA ARG A 68 3.79 17.36 3.47
C ARG A 68 4.17 17.16 4.93
N GLU A 69 5.46 17.24 5.18
CA GLU A 69 6.06 17.49 6.49
C GLU A 69 5.37 18.71 7.09
N ASN A 70 4.51 18.50 8.09
CA ASN A 70 4.32 19.49 9.14
C ASN A 70 5.33 19.12 10.21
N SER A 71 6.53 19.63 10.01
CA SER A 71 7.50 19.81 11.08
C SER A 71 7.25 21.22 11.62
N ASP A 72 6.46 21.30 12.69
CA ASP A 72 6.47 22.42 13.65
C ASP A 72 6.82 21.83 15.02
#